data_AF-A0A970F6L2-F1
#
_entry.id   AF-A0A970F6L2-F1
#
_cell.length_a   1.000
_cell.length_b   1.000
_cell.length_c   1.000
_cell.angle_alpha   90.00
_cell.angle_beta   90.00
_cell.angle_gamma   90.00
#
_symmetry.space_group_name_H-M   'P 1'
#
loop_
_entity.id
_entity.type
_entity.pdbx_description
1 polymer ?
#
loop_
_entity_poly.entity_id
_entity_poly.type
_entity_poly.pdbx_seq_one_letter_code
_entity_poly.pdbx_strand_id
1 'polypeptide(L)' 'ERVIQRAKKIPLDKKQPVKKDRFLNDLEKAMTVKLQAKVQINGSDKKGLIEIRYTSMDELNRLSGLILDDLQ' A
#
# COMPACT_ATOMS: atom_id res chain seq x y z
N GLU A 1 46.33 -10.89 14.29
CA GLU A 1 46.12 -10.32 12.94
C GLU A 1 44.73 -9.71 12.77
N ARG A 2 44.68 -8.69 11.90
CA ARG A 2 43.54 -7.90 11.39
C ARG A 2 42.66 -8.79 10.48
N VAL A 3 41.40 -8.55 10.10
CA VAL A 3 40.34 -7.55 10.27
C VAL A 3 39.17 -8.14 9.49
N ILE A 4 37.98 -8.30 10.08
CA ILE A 4 36.73 -8.14 9.33
C ILE A 4 35.78 -7.36 10.25
N GLN A 5 35.89 -6.05 10.12
CA GLN A 5 34.94 -5.10 10.67
C GLN A 5 33.57 -5.44 10.09
N ARG A 6 32.68 -5.98 10.92
CA ARG A 6 31.27 -6.15 10.54
C ARG A 6 30.72 -4.76 10.23
N ALA A 7 30.52 -4.53 8.94
CA ALA A 7 30.13 -3.26 8.37
C ALA A 7 28.86 -2.75 9.06
N LYS A 8 28.99 -1.60 9.71
CA LYS A 8 27.89 -0.70 10.02
C LYS A 8 27.19 -0.35 8.69
N LYS A 9 25.98 -0.83 8.47
CA LYS A 9 25.00 -0.21 7.56
C LYS A 9 23.58 -0.36 8.09
N ILE A 10 23.29 0.41 9.12
CA ILE A 10 21.98 1.04 9.29
C ILE A 10 22.35 2.54 9.31
N PRO A 11 21.79 3.46 8.50
CA PRO A 11 20.40 3.53 8.03
C PRO A 11 20.21 4.14 6.60
N LEU A 12 19.68 3.39 5.64
CA LEU A 12 19.04 3.96 4.43
C LEU A 12 17.75 3.16 4.27
N ASP A 13 16.54 3.66 4.45
CA ASP A 13 16.02 4.95 4.10
C ASP A 13 14.76 5.10 4.97
N LYS A 14 14.86 5.75 6.14
CA LYS A 14 13.65 6.38 6.68
C LYS A 14 13.36 7.53 5.75
N LYS A 15 12.77 7.23 4.57
CA LYS A 15 11.77 8.11 3.99
C LYS A 15 10.81 8.34 5.13
N GLN A 16 10.98 9.43 5.86
CA GLN A 16 9.86 10.02 6.56
C GLN A 16 8.82 10.13 5.46
N PRO A 17 7.75 9.31 5.51
CA PRO A 17 6.72 9.48 4.51
C PRO A 17 6.11 10.82 4.89
N VAL A 18 6.45 11.83 4.08
CA VAL A 18 5.81 13.14 3.92
C VAL A 18 4.47 13.07 4.62
N LYS A 19 4.46 13.48 5.90
CA LYS A 19 3.32 13.48 6.82
C LYS A 19 2.20 12.53 6.38
N LYS A 20 2.49 11.22 6.22
CA LYS A 20 1.62 10.26 5.49
C LYS A 20 0.16 10.56 5.83
N ASP A 21 -0.55 11.15 4.87
CA ASP A 21 -1.77 11.90 5.15
C ASP A 21 -2.69 11.02 5.98
N ARG A 22 -3.08 11.48 7.18
CA ARG A 22 -3.95 10.70 8.08
C ARG A 22 -5.20 10.24 7.33
N PHE A 23 -5.67 11.07 6.40
CA PHE A 23 -6.74 10.80 5.46
C PHE A 23 -6.45 9.62 4.52
N LEU A 24 -5.25 9.53 3.94
CA LEU A 24 -4.88 8.39 3.10
C LEU A 24 -4.82 7.09 3.88
N ASN A 25 -4.37 7.14 5.14
CA ASN A 25 -4.30 5.96 5.99
C ASN A 25 -5.71 5.49 6.43
N ASP A 26 -6.61 6.43 6.70
CA ASP A 26 -8.01 6.12 6.97
C ASP A 26 -8.72 5.56 5.72
N LEU A 27 -8.46 6.15 4.56
CA LEU A 27 -8.94 5.69 3.26
C LEU A 27 -8.43 4.28 2.95
N GLU A 28 -7.14 3.99 3.15
CA GLU A 28 -6.56 2.66 2.96
C GLU A 28 -7.27 1.61 3.84
N LYS A 29 -7.55 1.96 5.11
CA LYS A 29 -8.32 1.09 6.02
C LYS A 29 -9.76 0.89 5.55
N ALA A 30 -10.46 1.96 5.20
CA ALA A 30 -11.84 1.89 4.72
C ALA A 30 -11.95 1.04 3.44
N MET A 31 -11.02 1.22 2.50
CA MET A 31 -10.95 0.41 1.28
C MET A 31 -10.64 -1.05 1.61
N THR A 32 -9.70 -1.32 2.52
CA THR A 32 -9.38 -2.69 2.97
C THR A 32 -10.60 -3.39 3.55
N VAL A 33 -11.41 -2.69 4.36
CA VAL A 33 -12.65 -3.25 4.94
C VAL A 33 -13.71 -3.48 3.87
N LYS A 34 -13.94 -2.51 2.98
CA LYS A 34 -14.97 -2.59 1.93
C LYS A 34 -14.65 -3.68 0.90
N LEU A 35 -13.40 -3.74 0.46
CA LEU A 35 -12.94 -4.68 -0.56
C LEU A 35 -12.56 -6.05 0.01
N GLN A 36 -12.43 -6.16 1.34
CA GLN A 36 -11.91 -7.34 2.05
C GLN A 36 -10.57 -7.85 1.49
N ALA A 37 -9.77 -6.95 0.94
CA ALA A 37 -8.49 -7.23 0.29
C ALA A 37 -7.42 -6.27 0.81
N LYS A 38 -6.15 -6.66 0.70
CA LYS A 38 -5.05 -5.81 1.13
C LYS A 38 -4.87 -4.65 0.15
N VAL A 39 -5.17 -3.44 0.60
CA VAL A 39 -4.98 -2.20 -0.17
C VAL A 39 -3.74 -1.46 0.31
N GLN A 40 -2.96 -0.92 -0.62
CA GLN A 40 -1.85 -0.02 -0.35
C GLN A 40 -2.00 1.23 -1.19
N ILE A 41 -2.01 2.39 -0.54
CA ILE A 41 -2.07 3.69 -1.22
C ILE A 41 -0.69 4.33 -1.16
N ASN A 42 -0.04 4.39 -2.32
CA ASN A 42 1.27 4.98 -2.50
C ASN A 42 1.13 6.23 -3.38
N GLY A 43 1.08 7.41 -2.78
CA GLY A 43 0.87 8.64 -3.53
C GLY A 43 1.07 9.93 -2.73
N SER A 44 0.95 11.03 -3.45
CA SER A 44 0.84 12.39 -2.92
C SER A 44 -0.40 13.07 -3.51
N ASP A 45 -0.68 14.28 -3.05
CA ASP A 45 -1.87 15.09 -3.34
C ASP A 45 -2.17 15.29 -4.83
N LYS A 46 -1.17 15.11 -5.71
CA LYS A 46 -1.29 15.30 -7.17
C LYS A 46 -1.22 14.01 -7.99
N LYS A 47 -0.68 12.94 -7.43
CA LYS A 47 -0.50 11.66 -8.12
C LYS A 47 -0.35 10.52 -7.13
N GLY A 48 -1.03 9.42 -7.39
CA GLY A 48 -0.95 8.24 -6.54
C GLY A 48 -1.23 6.97 -7.29
N LEU A 49 -0.77 5.88 -6.70
CA LEU A 49 -1.06 4.53 -7.09
C LEU A 49 -1.82 3.86 -5.94
N ILE A 50 -2.92 3.21 -6.28
CA ILE A 50 -3.65 2.33 -5.35
C ILE A 50 -3.37 0.91 -5.82
N GLU A 51 -2.74 0.13 -4.95
CA GLU A 51 -2.42 -1.28 -5.21
C GLU A 51 -3.36 -2.15 -4.38
N ILE A 52 -4.08 -3.05 -5.03
CA ILE A 52 -4.95 -4.03 -4.37
C ILE A 52 -4.36 -5.41 -4.64
N ARG A 53 -3.98 -6.12 -3.58
CA ARG A 53 -3.44 -7.47 -3.69
C ARG A 53 -4.55 -8.49 -3.49
N TYR A 54 -4.70 -9.38 -4.46
CA TYR A 54 -5.55 -10.58 -4.38
C TYR A 54 -4.69 -11.84 -4.29
N THR A 55 -5.30 -12.93 -3.84
CA THR A 55 -4.68 -14.25 -3.66
C THR A 55 -5.36 -15.34 -4.49
N SER A 56 -6.56 -15.07 -5.01
CA SER A 56 -7.32 -16.01 -5.84
C SER A 56 -8.08 -15.30 -6.96
N MET A 57 -8.46 -16.07 -8.00
CA MET A 57 -9.25 -15.56 -9.11
C MET A 57 -10.68 -15.18 -8.68
N ASP A 58 -11.24 -15.89 -7.69
CA ASP A 58 -12.53 -15.58 -7.10
C ASP A 58 -12.52 -14.19 -6.43
N GLU A 59 -11.48 -13.92 -5.65
CA GLU A 59 -11.27 -12.62 -5.02
C GLU A 59 -11.14 -11.50 -6.07
N LEU A 60 -10.41 -11.73 -7.16
CA LEU A 60 -10.31 -10.77 -8.27
C LEU A 60 -11.67 -10.49 -8.94
N ASN A 61 -12.46 -11.53 -9.21
CA ASN A 61 -13.80 -11.38 -9.81
C ASN A 61 -14.76 -10.64 -8.89
N ARG A 62 -14.66 -10.87 -7.58
CA ARG A 62 -15.44 -10.12 -6.59
C ARG A 62 -15.01 -8.65 -6.54
N LEU A 63 -13.70 -8.38 -6.53
CA LEU A 63 -13.16 -7.03 -6.54
C LEU A 63 -13.56 -6.26 -7.79
N SER A 64 -13.50 -6.90 -8.97
CA SER A 64 -13.92 -6.27 -10.22
C SER A 64 -15.42 -5.94 -10.18
N GLY A 65 -16.27 -6.82 -9.66
CA GLY A 65 -17.68 -6.52 -9.40
C GLY A 65 -17.83 -5.28 -8.52
N LEU A 66 -17.20 -5.25 -7.35
CA LEU A 66 -17.32 -4.12 -6.41
C LEU A 66 -16.79 -2.78 -6.95
N ILE A 67 -15.80 -2.81 -7.85
CA ILE A 67 -15.20 -1.60 -8.43
C ILE A 67 -16.01 -1.12 -9.66
N LEU A 68 -16.51 -2.05 -10.47
CA LEU A 68 -17.17 -1.74 -11.75
C LEU A 68 -18.69 -1.56 -11.61
N ASP A 69 -19.33 -2.11 -10.57
CA ASP A 69 -20.76 -1.99 -10.33
C ASP A 69 -21.20 -0.53 -10.06
N ASP A 70 -20.34 0.27 -9.45
CA ASP A 70 -20.57 1.71 -9.18
C ASP A 70 -20.34 2.61 -10.43
N LEU A 71 -19.89 2.03 -11.55
CA LEU A 71 -19.48 2.76 -12.76
C LEU A 71 -20.61 2.88 -13.82
N GLN A 72 -21.86 2.59 -13.45
CA GLN A 72 -23.05 2.78 -14.30
C GLN A 72 -23.66 4.17 -14.15
#